data_AF-A0AAV0D0H1-F1
#
_entry.id   AF-A0AAV0D0H1-F1
#
_cell.length_a   1.000
_cell.length_b   1.000
_cell.length_c   1.000
_cell.angle_alpha   90.00
_cell.angle_beta   90.00
_cell.angle_gamma   90.00
#
_symmetry.space_group_name_H-M   'P 1'
#
loop_
_entity.id
_entity.type
_entity.pdbx_description
1 polymer ?
#
loop_
_entity_poly.entity_id
_entity_poly.type
_entity_poly.pdbx_seq_one_letter_code
_entity_poly.pdbx_strand_id
1 'polypeptide(L)'
;METVFDLLNWALEKLKQKIMGISHDAAREIVDEQYYTPPTSPRRPRRRRKELYRYEQHPRLLLREHDDSRKGVLYSISENRSYKADLSAFLKDKYLMDTNGGGGGWLLVHDLKNSKHVFLLNVYSLHKVQLPKFDLLIDFACLSLSSPSSTSTPGTVFVAVYNIESSTVGICNVGDNNSFVEGRLADPEAGLVPFVSIGGKLYGLRLSKLDLVRVVVAEGIARLELESQIPLPLRLTCGRNGYISCQGFLAAESCGGRSVIIVVIKVRRGHGSRSSGPPSPVECFRVFTFDFYTRKWAELDSLRGRTLLLGCLSSLHICRDVPNLRRNCIYFVEYRDKNLYVFDMEDKLITTHLPYSGDDIQTNLPTWLF
;
A
#
# COMPACT_ATOMS: atom_id res chain seq x y z
N MET A 1 14.68 -16.34 17.71
CA MET A 1 14.16 -16.22 16.35
C MET A 1 13.36 -14.94 16.33
N GLU A 2 13.95 -13.85 15.86
CA GLU A 2 13.20 -12.61 15.66
C GLU A 2 12.47 -12.74 14.32
N THR A 3 11.13 -12.72 14.37
CA THR A 3 10.23 -12.90 13.22
C THR A 3 9.99 -11.57 12.51
N VAL A 4 9.38 -11.59 11.32
CA VAL A 4 8.88 -10.37 10.63
C VAL A 4 7.99 -9.51 11.56
N PHE A 5 7.34 -10.15 12.54
CA PHE A 5 6.59 -9.51 13.61
C PHE A 5 7.48 -8.62 14.48
N ASP A 6 8.71 -9.02 14.79
CA ASP A 6 9.64 -8.22 15.61
C ASP A 6 10.17 -6.99 14.86
N LEU A 7 10.36 -7.11 13.54
CA LEU A 7 10.74 -5.95 12.70
C LEU A 7 9.58 -4.94 12.57
N LEU A 8 8.35 -5.44 12.39
CA LEU A 8 7.14 -4.61 12.36
C LEU A 8 6.89 -3.96 13.72
N ASN A 9 6.96 -4.71 14.81
CA ASN A 9 6.83 -4.19 16.18
C ASN A 9 7.93 -3.19 16.51
N TRP A 10 9.17 -3.43 16.09
CA TRP A 10 10.25 -2.47 16.29
C TRP A 10 10.02 -1.16 15.51
N ALA A 11 9.60 -1.26 14.24
CA ALA A 11 9.27 -0.08 13.44
C ALA A 11 8.09 0.70 14.05
N LEU A 12 7.09 -0.01 14.56
CA LEU A 12 5.95 0.59 15.26
C LEU A 12 6.36 1.26 16.57
N GLU A 13 7.19 0.61 17.39
CA GLU A 13 7.70 1.18 18.64
C GLU A 13 8.55 2.43 18.40
N LYS A 14 9.32 2.47 17.30
CA LYS A 14 10.04 3.70 16.89
C LYS A 14 9.08 4.79 16.42
N LEU A 15 7.99 4.43 15.74
CA LEU A 15 6.94 5.38 15.37
C LEU A 15 6.24 5.94 16.62
N LYS A 16 5.91 5.08 17.59
CA LYS A 16 5.33 5.45 18.90
C LYS A 16 6.25 6.36 19.70
N GLN A 17 7.54 6.05 19.82
CA GLN A 17 8.52 6.91 20.48
C GLN A 17 8.60 8.30 19.82
N LYS A 18 8.49 8.36 18.49
CA LYS A 18 8.48 9.62 17.74
C LYS A 18 7.17 10.40 17.93
N ILE A 19 6.03 9.71 18.07
CA ILE A 19 4.72 10.32 18.34
C ILE A 19 4.61 10.81 19.80
N MET A 20 5.04 9.99 20.77
CA MET A 20 5.00 10.32 22.20
C MET A 20 6.09 11.32 22.63
N GLY A 21 7.19 11.44 21.87
CA GLY A 21 8.22 12.47 22.07
C GLY A 21 7.80 13.87 21.60
N ILE A 22 6.66 14.01 20.93
CA ILE A 22 6.02 15.31 20.67
C ILE A 22 5.31 15.70 21.98
N SER A 23 6.06 16.37 22.86
CA SER A 23 5.56 16.83 24.17
C SER A 23 4.22 17.57 24.05
N HIS A 24 3.37 17.33 25.04
CA HIS A 24 2.06 17.95 25.31
C HIS A 24 2.10 19.48 25.53
N ASP A 25 3.27 20.13 25.43
CA ASP A 25 3.46 21.56 25.74
C ASP A 25 3.06 22.53 24.61
N ALA A 26 2.55 22.05 23.47
CA ALA A 26 2.07 22.91 22.38
C ALA A 26 0.52 23.03 22.30
N ALA A 27 -0.20 22.64 23.35
CA ALA A 27 -1.67 22.66 23.38
C ALA A 27 -2.23 23.75 24.32
N ARG A 28 -1.79 25.00 24.16
CA ARG A 28 -2.49 26.19 24.69
C ARG A 28 -2.19 27.39 23.80
N GLU A 29 -3.06 27.65 22.83
CA GLU A 29 -3.63 28.98 22.52
C GLU A 29 -4.42 28.98 21.21
N ILE A 30 -5.47 29.81 21.19
CA ILE A 30 -6.36 30.23 20.08
C ILE A 30 -7.58 29.32 19.84
N VAL A 31 -8.61 29.58 20.64
CA VAL A 31 -9.99 29.64 20.12
C VAL A 31 -10.19 31.09 19.69
N ASP A 32 -10.34 31.31 18.39
CA ASP A 32 -11.14 32.42 17.88
C ASP A 32 -11.71 32.01 16.52
N GLU A 33 -13.00 31.71 16.52
CA GLU A 33 -13.80 31.55 15.30
C GLU A 33 -13.98 32.94 14.68
N GLN A 34 -13.32 33.19 13.55
CA GLN A 34 -13.73 34.29 12.66
C GLN A 34 -14.11 33.75 11.28
N TYR A 35 -15.37 34.01 10.94
CA TYR A 35 -15.98 33.76 9.66
C TYR A 35 -15.17 34.41 8.53
N TYR A 36 -14.70 33.58 7.61
CA TYR A 36 -14.05 34.04 6.38
C TYR A 36 -15.08 34.70 5.46
N THR A 37 -14.99 36.01 5.29
CA THR A 37 -15.63 36.74 4.19
C THR A 37 -14.63 36.86 3.03
N PRO A 38 -15.00 36.48 1.79
CA PRO A 38 -14.07 36.52 0.66
C PRO A 38 -13.85 37.98 0.20
N PRO A 39 -12.61 38.35 -0.20
CA PRO A 39 -12.33 39.69 -0.68
C PRO A 39 -12.92 39.92 -2.08
N THR A 40 -13.75 40.95 -2.18
CA THR A 40 -14.24 41.54 -3.43
C THR A 40 -13.16 42.40 -4.07
N SER A 41 -12.22 41.78 -4.78
CA SER A 41 -11.43 42.52 -5.77
C SER A 41 -11.07 41.66 -6.99
N PRO A 42 -11.19 42.21 -8.22
CA PRO A 42 -10.93 41.46 -9.44
C PRO A 42 -9.42 41.35 -9.67
N ARG A 43 -8.81 40.23 -9.27
CA ARG A 43 -7.44 39.89 -9.65
C ARG A 43 -7.41 39.26 -11.04
N ARG A 44 -6.57 39.84 -11.91
CA ARG A 44 -6.29 39.41 -13.29
C ARG A 44 -6.02 37.89 -13.40
N PRO A 45 -6.42 37.22 -14.49
CA PRO A 45 -6.35 35.77 -14.61
C PRO A 45 -4.89 35.28 -14.72
N ARG A 46 -4.37 34.66 -13.65
CA ARG A 46 -3.14 33.86 -13.68
C ARG A 46 -3.38 32.58 -14.50
N ARG A 47 -2.98 32.62 -15.78
CA ARG A 47 -3.25 31.61 -16.81
C ARG A 47 -2.42 30.30 -16.72
N ARG A 48 -1.83 29.93 -15.58
CA ARG A 48 -0.89 28.77 -15.49
C ARG A 48 -1.30 27.57 -14.63
N ARG A 49 -2.53 27.52 -14.09
CA ARG A 49 -2.96 26.40 -13.21
C ARG A 49 -3.72 25.26 -13.91
N LYS A 50 -3.93 25.32 -15.24
CA LYS A 50 -4.78 24.35 -15.97
C LYS A 50 -4.04 23.17 -16.61
N GLU A 51 -2.71 23.12 -16.62
CA GLU A 51 -1.96 22.02 -17.27
C GLU A 51 -1.78 20.79 -16.38
N LEU A 52 -2.17 20.84 -15.10
CA LEU A 52 -1.99 19.71 -14.17
C LEU A 52 -3.05 18.59 -14.31
N TYR A 53 -3.98 18.70 -15.25
CA TYR A 53 -5.19 17.84 -15.30
C TYR A 53 -5.34 17.01 -16.57
N ARG A 54 -4.38 17.05 -17.52
CA ARG A 54 -4.36 16.17 -18.70
C ARG A 54 -3.40 14.98 -18.55
N TYR A 55 -3.05 14.62 -17.31
CA TYR A 55 -2.15 13.49 -17.09
C TYR A 55 -2.87 12.19 -17.39
N GLU A 56 -2.47 11.56 -18.49
CA GLU A 56 -2.66 10.14 -18.74
C GLU A 56 -2.28 9.34 -17.48
N GLN A 57 -3.05 8.29 -17.19
CA GLN A 57 -3.01 7.44 -16.00
C GLN A 57 -1.74 6.57 -15.93
N HIS A 58 -0.57 7.21 -16.00
CA HIS A 58 0.71 6.52 -15.87
C HIS A 58 1.08 6.41 -14.39
N PRO A 59 1.64 5.26 -13.96
CA PRO A 59 2.10 5.09 -12.60
C PRO A 59 3.17 6.12 -12.24
N ARG A 60 3.01 6.73 -11.07
CA ARG A 60 3.99 7.65 -10.50
C ARG A 60 4.45 7.16 -9.14
N LEU A 61 5.74 7.22 -8.88
CA LEU A 61 6.29 6.97 -7.55
C LEU A 61 6.35 8.27 -6.78
N LEU A 62 5.62 8.36 -5.68
CA LEU A 62 5.76 9.45 -4.72
C LEU A 62 6.92 9.14 -3.77
N LEU A 63 7.94 9.97 -3.84
CA LEU A 63 9.08 9.99 -2.94
C LEU A 63 8.93 11.17 -1.97
N ARG A 64 8.98 10.94 -0.66
CA ARG A 64 8.85 12.00 0.36
C ARG A 64 10.21 12.35 0.96
N GLU A 65 10.43 13.63 1.26
CA GLU A 65 11.60 14.03 2.06
C GLU A 65 11.44 13.57 3.52
N HIS A 66 12.52 13.08 4.13
CA HIS A 66 12.48 12.48 5.48
C HIS A 66 12.06 13.48 6.55
N ASP A 67 12.60 14.70 6.46
CA ASP A 67 12.46 15.74 7.47
C ASP A 67 11.27 16.67 7.22
N ASP A 68 10.80 16.73 5.97
CA ASP A 68 9.66 17.57 5.60
C ASP A 68 8.59 16.75 4.88
N SER A 69 7.66 16.23 5.67
CA SER A 69 6.48 15.48 5.22
C SER A 69 5.61 16.24 4.20
N ARG A 70 5.85 17.56 4.07
CA ARG A 70 5.16 18.49 3.16
C ARG A 70 5.75 18.53 1.75
N LYS A 71 7.00 18.11 1.57
CA LYS A 71 7.69 18.10 0.28
C LYS A 71 7.82 16.67 -0.24
N GLY A 72 7.62 16.55 -1.54
CA GLY A 72 7.82 15.28 -2.21
C GLY A 72 8.25 15.48 -3.66
N VAL A 73 8.75 14.40 -4.23
CA VAL A 73 9.05 14.25 -5.65
C VAL A 73 8.14 13.18 -6.20
N LEU A 74 7.42 13.52 -7.26
CA LEU A 74 6.70 12.56 -8.08
C LEU A 74 7.61 12.13 -9.22
N TYR A 75 8.00 10.86 -9.24
CA TYR A 75 8.75 10.28 -10.34
C TYR A 75 7.79 9.55 -11.29
N SER A 76 7.78 9.97 -12.55
CA SER A 76 7.05 9.31 -13.63
C SER A 76 7.97 8.32 -14.32
N ILE A 77 7.67 7.02 -14.23
CA ILE A 77 8.48 6.00 -14.92
C ILE A 77 8.32 6.14 -16.43
N SER A 78 7.09 6.36 -16.90
CA SER A 78 6.81 6.46 -18.34
C SER A 78 7.55 7.63 -19.00
N GLU A 79 7.78 8.72 -18.27
CA GLU A 79 8.50 9.89 -18.76
C GLU A 79 9.98 9.89 -18.35
N ASN A 80 10.39 8.94 -17.51
CA ASN A 80 11.67 8.91 -16.82
C ASN A 80 12.06 10.29 -16.24
N ARG A 81 11.12 10.93 -15.54
CA ARG A 81 11.27 12.32 -15.06
C ARG A 81 10.69 12.50 -13.66
N SER A 82 11.38 13.32 -12.88
CA SER A 82 10.97 13.73 -11.54
C SER A 82 10.34 15.13 -11.53
N TYR A 83 9.29 15.29 -10.73
CA TYR A 83 8.53 16.53 -10.55
C TYR A 83 8.47 16.88 -9.07
N LYS A 84 8.83 18.12 -8.72
CA LYS A 84 8.61 18.61 -7.36
C LYS A 84 7.11 18.78 -7.13
N ALA A 85 6.59 18.16 -6.08
CA ALA A 85 5.21 18.26 -5.67
C ALA A 85 5.14 18.95 -4.30
N ASP A 86 4.40 20.06 -4.25
CA ASP A 86 4.02 20.68 -2.98
C ASP A 86 2.76 19.98 -2.47
N LEU A 87 2.97 19.07 -1.51
CA LEU A 87 1.90 18.31 -0.88
C LEU A 87 1.59 18.85 0.52
N SER A 88 2.14 20.02 0.87
CA SER A 88 2.04 20.62 2.20
C SER A 88 0.60 20.82 2.66
N ALA A 89 -0.27 21.25 1.74
CA ALA A 89 -1.68 21.49 2.02
C ALA A 89 -2.47 20.22 2.37
N PHE A 90 -1.94 19.04 2.02
CA PHE A 90 -2.66 17.77 2.16
C PHE A 90 -2.00 16.84 3.18
N LEU A 91 -0.67 16.84 3.26
CA LEU A 91 0.10 15.81 3.97
C LEU A 91 0.74 16.28 5.27
N LYS A 92 0.58 17.57 5.62
CA LYS A 92 1.05 18.06 6.91
C LYS A 92 0.36 17.26 8.03
N ASP A 93 1.18 16.60 8.84
CA ASP A 93 0.76 15.75 9.95
C ASP A 93 -0.15 14.59 9.50
N LYS A 94 0.01 14.10 8.25
CA LYS A 94 -0.73 12.94 7.74
C LYS A 94 0.20 11.78 7.40
N TYR A 95 -0.29 10.58 7.67
CA TYR A 95 0.29 9.33 7.22
C TYR A 95 -0.45 8.85 5.97
N LEU A 96 0.32 8.45 4.96
CA LEU A 96 -0.22 7.94 3.70
C LEU A 96 -0.08 6.43 3.68
N MET A 97 -1.15 5.76 3.34
CA MET A 97 -1.14 4.34 3.03
C MET A 97 -1.41 4.17 1.56
N ASP A 98 -0.49 3.46 0.92
CA ASP A 98 -0.72 2.94 -0.42
C ASP A 98 -1.91 1.97 -0.38
N THR A 99 -2.67 1.94 -1.47
CA THR A 99 -3.84 1.09 -1.57
C THR A 99 -3.63 0.05 -2.65
N ASN A 100 -3.89 -1.22 -2.31
CA ASN A 100 -3.84 -2.31 -3.29
C ASN A 100 -4.82 -2.07 -4.45
N GLY A 101 -4.45 -2.42 -5.68
CA GLY A 101 -5.44 -2.66 -6.75
C GLY A 101 -5.79 -1.50 -7.68
N GLY A 102 -4.83 -0.65 -8.08
CA GLY A 102 -5.01 0.23 -9.25
C GLY A 102 -6.08 1.32 -9.07
N GLY A 103 -6.20 1.84 -7.85
CA GLY A 103 -7.30 2.69 -7.40
C GLY A 103 -7.36 4.09 -7.98
N GLY A 104 -7.09 4.35 -9.26
CA GLY A 104 -7.35 5.62 -9.97
C GLY A 104 -6.96 6.93 -9.27
N GLY A 105 -5.94 6.90 -8.43
CA GLY A 105 -5.31 8.00 -7.70
C GLY A 105 -5.68 8.04 -6.23
N TRP A 106 -6.47 7.09 -5.72
CA TRP A 106 -6.96 7.10 -4.35
C TRP A 106 -5.91 6.59 -3.36
N LEU A 107 -5.60 7.43 -2.38
CA LEU A 107 -4.78 7.11 -1.21
C LEU A 107 -5.64 7.08 0.04
N LEU A 108 -5.34 6.18 0.96
CA LEU A 108 -5.87 6.27 2.31
C LEU A 108 -4.98 7.21 3.13
N VAL A 109 -5.58 8.24 3.70
CA VAL A 109 -4.90 9.28 4.46
C VAL A 109 -5.36 9.21 5.91
N HIS A 110 -4.42 9.03 6.81
CA HIS A 110 -4.63 9.01 8.25
C HIS A 110 -4.11 10.30 8.88
N ASP A 111 -4.96 10.96 9.67
CA ASP A 111 -4.59 12.18 10.37
C ASP A 111 -3.87 11.89 11.68
N LEU A 112 -2.58 12.23 11.77
CA LEU A 112 -1.78 11.95 12.97
C LEU A 112 -2.16 12.85 14.15
N LYS A 113 -2.77 14.02 13.90
CA LYS A 113 -3.26 14.91 14.97
C LYS A 113 -4.60 14.46 15.52
N ASN A 114 -5.38 13.78 14.70
CA ASN A 114 -6.68 13.29 15.07
C ASN A 114 -6.82 11.86 14.54
N SER A 115 -6.31 10.91 15.32
CA SER A 115 -6.17 9.50 14.91
C SER A 115 -7.46 8.85 14.44
N LYS A 116 -8.63 9.43 14.76
CA LYS A 116 -9.95 8.96 14.34
C LYS A 116 -10.33 9.42 12.93
N HIS A 117 -9.61 10.38 12.35
CA HIS A 117 -9.91 10.95 11.05
C HIS A 117 -9.11 10.25 9.96
N VAL A 118 -9.83 9.40 9.24
CA VAL A 118 -9.34 8.71 8.05
C VAL A 118 -10.15 9.18 6.85
N PHE A 119 -9.51 9.45 5.73
CA PHE A 119 -10.20 9.80 4.49
C PHE A 119 -9.48 9.25 3.27
N LEU A 120 -10.22 9.05 2.19
CA LEU A 120 -9.63 8.78 0.88
C LEU A 120 -9.32 10.10 0.19
N LEU A 121 -8.12 10.22 -0.38
CA LEU A 121 -7.70 11.36 -1.19
C LEU A 121 -7.37 10.89 -2.60
N ASN A 122 -8.08 11.41 -3.59
CA ASN A 122 -7.68 11.24 -4.97
C ASN A 122 -6.60 12.28 -5.31
N VAL A 123 -5.37 11.85 -5.58
CA VAL A 123 -4.23 12.76 -5.78
C VAL A 123 -4.33 13.58 -7.08
N TYR A 124 -5.10 13.12 -8.06
CA TYR A 124 -5.25 13.82 -9.34
C TYR A 124 -6.35 14.89 -9.30
N SER A 125 -7.50 14.56 -8.72
CA SER A 125 -8.64 15.48 -8.60
C SER A 125 -8.62 16.30 -7.31
N LEU A 126 -7.81 15.89 -6.33
CA LEU A 126 -7.79 16.40 -4.95
C LEU A 126 -9.13 16.21 -4.22
N HIS A 127 -10.02 15.38 -4.76
CA HIS A 127 -11.28 15.02 -4.12
C HIS A 127 -11.01 14.22 -2.86
N LYS A 128 -11.72 14.55 -1.78
CA LYS A 128 -11.65 13.86 -0.50
C LYS A 128 -12.95 13.15 -0.22
N VAL A 129 -12.88 11.90 0.25
CA VAL A 129 -14.02 11.18 0.77
C VAL A 129 -13.75 10.84 2.22
N GLN A 130 -14.48 11.49 3.13
CA GLN A 130 -14.40 11.21 4.54
C GLN A 130 -14.89 9.78 4.79
N LEU A 131 -14.09 8.98 5.48
CA LEU A 131 -14.51 7.66 5.93
C LEU A 131 -15.13 7.77 7.33
N PRO A 132 -15.88 6.75 7.76
CA PRO A 132 -16.33 6.63 9.15
C PRO A 132 -15.15 6.74 10.12
N LYS A 133 -15.43 7.12 11.37
CA LYS A 133 -14.38 7.17 12.39
C LYS A 133 -13.88 5.76 12.67
N PHE A 134 -12.56 5.62 12.79
CA PHE A 134 -11.91 4.36 13.12
C PHE A 134 -11.00 4.61 14.33
N ASP A 135 -11.27 3.91 15.43
CA ASP A 135 -10.66 4.21 16.73
C ASP A 135 -9.28 3.54 16.93
N LEU A 136 -8.76 2.87 15.90
CA LEU A 136 -7.50 2.14 15.95
C LEU A 136 -6.44 2.79 15.05
N LEU A 137 -5.18 2.67 15.47
CA LEU A 137 -4.06 2.93 14.58
C LEU A 137 -4.13 1.96 13.41
N ILE A 138 -3.96 2.45 12.19
CA ILE A 138 -4.00 1.58 11.02
C ILE A 138 -2.55 1.24 10.68
N ASP A 139 -2.24 -0.05 10.51
CA ASP A 139 -0.90 -0.49 10.08
C ASP A 139 -0.90 -0.79 8.58
N PHE A 140 -1.98 -1.41 8.12
CA PHE A 140 -2.17 -1.75 6.73
C PHE A 140 -3.57 -1.38 6.27
N ALA A 141 -3.67 -1.00 5.01
CA ALA A 141 -4.93 -0.76 4.35
C ALA A 141 -4.95 -1.42 2.98
N CYS A 142 -6.10 -1.96 2.63
CA CYS A 142 -6.46 -2.27 1.27
C CYS A 142 -7.68 -1.43 0.94
N LEU A 143 -7.58 -0.68 -0.15
CA LEU A 143 -8.76 -0.16 -0.83
C LEU A 143 -9.15 -1.20 -1.87
N SER A 144 -10.42 -1.55 -1.93
CA SER A 144 -10.94 -2.17 -3.12
C SER A 144 -11.99 -1.25 -3.72
N LEU A 145 -11.66 -0.67 -4.86
CA LEU A 145 -12.68 -0.12 -5.73
C LEU A 145 -13.35 -1.32 -6.41
N SER A 146 -14.56 -1.69 -6.00
CA SER A 146 -15.35 -2.61 -6.81
C SER A 146 -15.44 -2.02 -8.22
N SER A 147 -14.99 -2.75 -9.23
CA SER A 147 -15.21 -2.37 -10.63
C SER A 147 -16.70 -2.04 -10.82
N PRO A 148 -17.07 -0.94 -11.50
CA PRO A 148 -18.46 -0.52 -11.69
C PRO A 148 -19.32 -1.49 -12.54
N SER A 149 -18.87 -2.73 -12.75
CA SER A 149 -19.34 -3.64 -13.79
C SER A 149 -20.47 -4.60 -13.38
N SER A 150 -21.33 -4.25 -12.41
CA SER A 150 -22.61 -4.95 -12.24
C SER A 150 -23.74 -3.97 -11.93
N THR A 151 -24.68 -3.89 -12.87
CA THR A 151 -25.78 -2.94 -13.03
C THR A 151 -26.86 -2.96 -11.93
N SER A 152 -26.61 -3.51 -10.73
CA SER A 152 -27.61 -3.60 -9.66
C SER A 152 -27.25 -2.91 -8.35
N THR A 153 -26.02 -2.43 -8.19
CA THR A 153 -25.64 -1.58 -7.03
C THR A 153 -24.49 -0.67 -7.46
N PRO A 154 -24.56 0.66 -7.21
CA PRO A 154 -23.42 1.55 -7.43
C PRO A 154 -22.20 0.97 -6.72
N GLY A 155 -21.08 0.89 -7.44
CA GLY A 155 -19.87 0.20 -7.02
C GLY A 155 -19.54 0.48 -5.55
N THR A 156 -19.78 -0.51 -4.70
CA THR A 156 -19.44 -0.46 -3.30
C THR A 156 -17.92 -0.51 -3.20
N VAL A 157 -17.29 0.66 -3.17
CA VAL A 157 -15.91 0.76 -2.74
C VAL A 157 -15.90 0.39 -1.26
N PHE A 158 -15.00 -0.50 -0.86
CA PHE A 158 -14.80 -0.74 0.56
C PHE A 158 -13.33 -0.63 0.94
N VAL A 159 -13.15 -0.13 2.16
CA VAL A 159 -11.86 0.04 2.79
C VAL A 159 -11.74 -1.04 3.82
N ALA A 160 -10.75 -1.91 3.64
CA ALA A 160 -10.33 -2.85 4.66
C ALA A 160 -9.07 -2.30 5.33
N VAL A 161 -9.13 -2.12 6.64
CA VAL A 161 -8.00 -1.70 7.47
C VAL A 161 -7.63 -2.84 8.40
N TYR A 162 -6.34 -3.07 8.58
CA TYR A 162 -5.82 -4.06 9.51
C TYR A 162 -4.85 -3.40 10.48
N ASN A 163 -5.09 -3.64 11.76
CA ASN A 163 -4.19 -3.28 12.84
C ASN A 163 -3.53 -4.56 13.36
N ILE A 164 -2.21 -4.63 13.27
CA ILE A 164 -1.38 -5.75 13.68
C ILE A 164 -1.48 -5.94 15.20
N GLU A 165 -1.36 -4.85 15.96
CA GLU A 165 -1.27 -4.88 17.42
C GLU A 165 -2.53 -5.45 18.07
N SER A 166 -3.69 -4.99 17.61
CA SER A 166 -5.00 -5.47 18.08
C SER A 166 -5.48 -6.70 17.32
N SER A 167 -4.83 -7.02 16.19
CA SER A 167 -5.26 -8.05 15.24
C SER A 167 -6.72 -7.85 14.81
N THR A 168 -7.10 -6.60 14.54
CA THR A 168 -8.46 -6.21 14.18
C THR A 168 -8.53 -5.84 12.71
N VAL A 169 -9.57 -6.33 12.03
CA VAL A 169 -9.94 -5.93 10.68
C VAL A 169 -11.16 -5.03 10.76
N GLY A 170 -11.07 -3.84 10.19
CA GLY A 170 -12.21 -2.94 9.97
C GLY A 170 -12.60 -2.94 8.51
N ILE A 171 -13.89 -3.09 8.21
CA ILE A 171 -14.43 -2.99 6.84
C ILE A 171 -15.50 -1.89 6.82
N CYS A 172 -15.41 -0.96 5.88
CA CYS A 172 -16.48 0.00 5.63
C CYS A 172 -16.76 0.17 4.13
N ASN A 173 -18.01 0.47 3.80
CA ASN A 173 -18.38 0.89 2.45
C ASN A 173 -18.19 2.40 2.33
N VAL A 174 -17.54 2.85 1.27
CA VAL A 174 -17.32 4.27 1.03
C VAL A 174 -18.65 4.93 0.69
N GLY A 175 -18.94 6.04 1.36
CA GLY A 175 -20.20 6.76 1.24
C GLY A 175 -21.30 6.22 2.15
N ASP A 176 -21.07 5.08 2.82
CA ASP A 176 -21.88 4.72 3.97
C ASP A 176 -21.42 5.56 5.17
N ASN A 177 -22.35 6.30 5.76
CA ASN A 177 -22.08 7.11 6.96
C ASN A 177 -22.07 6.27 8.25
N ASN A 178 -22.36 4.97 8.14
CA ASN A 178 -22.29 4.03 9.25
C ASN A 178 -20.84 3.82 9.74
N SER A 179 -20.67 3.27 10.94
CA SER A 179 -19.36 2.91 11.49
C SER A 179 -18.67 1.80 10.68
N PHE A 180 -17.37 1.61 10.91
CA PHE A 180 -16.69 0.39 10.46
C PHE A 180 -17.37 -0.85 11.06
N VAL A 181 -17.50 -1.90 10.25
CA VAL A 181 -17.77 -3.25 10.75
C VAL A 181 -16.43 -3.84 11.16
N GLU A 182 -16.23 -3.95 12.46
CA GLU A 182 -14.97 -4.39 13.04
C GLU A 182 -15.03 -5.86 13.43
N GLY A 183 -13.91 -6.56 13.24
CA GLY A 183 -13.76 -7.95 13.62
C GLY A 183 -12.37 -8.22 14.15
N ARG A 184 -12.27 -8.71 15.39
CA ARG A 184 -10.99 -9.21 15.91
C ARG A 184 -10.69 -10.58 15.33
N LEU A 185 -9.47 -10.80 14.86
CA LEU A 185 -9.05 -12.12 14.39
C LEU A 185 -9.12 -13.12 15.54
N ALA A 186 -9.75 -14.27 15.27
CA ALA A 186 -9.83 -15.37 16.24
C ALA A 186 -8.45 -15.96 16.58
N ASP A 187 -7.50 -15.84 15.64
CA ASP A 187 -6.11 -16.28 15.77
C ASP A 187 -5.19 -15.09 15.45
N PRO A 188 -4.77 -14.31 16.47
CA PRO A 188 -3.90 -13.14 16.30
C PRO A 188 -2.52 -13.50 15.71
N GLU A 189 -2.01 -14.68 16.05
CA GLU A 189 -0.70 -15.16 15.57
C GLU A 189 -0.71 -15.55 14.09
N ALA A 190 -1.90 -15.69 13.49
CA ALA A 190 -2.04 -16.01 12.09
C ALA A 190 -1.26 -15.02 11.21
N GLY A 191 -1.25 -13.74 11.58
CA GLY A 191 -0.57 -12.67 10.83
C GLY A 191 -1.14 -12.52 9.43
N LEU A 192 -2.00 -11.53 9.23
CA LEU A 192 -2.75 -11.39 7.99
C LEU A 192 -2.30 -10.16 7.22
N VAL A 193 -1.48 -10.37 6.19
CA VAL A 193 -1.09 -9.34 5.23
C VAL A 193 -0.44 -10.02 4.02
N PRO A 194 -0.65 -9.48 2.81
CA PRO A 194 -1.57 -8.43 2.35
C PRO A 194 -3.04 -8.89 2.21
N PHE A 195 -3.93 -7.95 1.86
CA PHE A 195 -5.34 -8.20 1.50
C PHE A 195 -5.69 -7.66 0.12
N VAL A 196 -6.70 -8.27 -0.49
CA VAL A 196 -7.34 -7.78 -1.71
C VAL A 196 -8.81 -8.15 -1.69
N SER A 197 -9.64 -7.43 -2.44
CA SER A 197 -10.99 -7.88 -2.70
C SER A 197 -11.23 -8.27 -4.14
N ILE A 198 -12.10 -9.26 -4.30
CA ILE A 198 -12.65 -9.66 -5.58
C ILE A 198 -14.11 -10.08 -5.39
N GLY A 199 -15.01 -9.51 -6.21
CA GLY A 199 -16.44 -9.82 -6.16
C GLY A 199 -17.12 -9.54 -4.81
N GLY A 200 -16.76 -8.43 -4.15
CA GLY A 200 -17.35 -8.05 -2.85
C GLY A 200 -16.85 -8.86 -1.65
N LYS A 201 -15.95 -9.82 -1.87
CA LYS A 201 -15.33 -10.63 -0.82
C LYS A 201 -13.92 -10.15 -0.54
N LEU A 202 -13.50 -10.19 0.72
CA LEU A 202 -12.15 -9.85 1.15
C LEU A 202 -11.32 -11.14 1.26
N TYR A 203 -10.14 -11.13 0.65
CA TYR A 203 -9.16 -12.20 0.73
C TYR A 203 -7.87 -11.66 1.31
N GLY A 204 -7.18 -12.48 2.09
CA GLY A 204 -5.89 -12.17 2.66
C GLY A 204 -4.91 -13.30 2.48
N LEU A 205 -3.63 -12.99 2.65
CA LEU A 205 -2.55 -13.96 2.65
C LEU A 205 -2.05 -14.19 4.07
N ARG A 206 -2.08 -15.45 4.53
CA ARG A 206 -1.44 -15.88 5.77
C ARG A 206 -0.05 -16.40 5.43
N LEU A 207 0.95 -15.52 5.49
CA LEU A 207 2.32 -15.81 5.04
C LEU A 207 3.00 -16.95 5.81
N SER A 208 2.70 -17.10 7.11
CA SER A 208 3.27 -18.16 7.97
C SER A 208 2.97 -19.57 7.47
N LYS A 209 1.80 -19.76 6.84
CA LYS A 209 1.33 -21.05 6.31
C LYS A 209 1.14 -21.05 4.79
N LEU A 210 1.38 -19.90 4.16
CA LEU A 210 1.14 -19.63 2.73
C LEU A 210 -0.29 -19.96 2.30
N ASP A 211 -1.25 -19.58 3.14
CA ASP A 211 -2.66 -19.80 2.87
C ASP A 211 -3.29 -18.54 2.27
N LEU A 212 -4.04 -18.72 1.19
CA LEU A 212 -5.05 -17.77 0.78
C LEU A 212 -6.29 -18.02 1.63
N VAL A 213 -6.71 -17.00 2.37
CA VAL A 213 -7.88 -17.05 3.24
C VAL A 213 -8.91 -16.03 2.80
N ARG A 214 -10.19 -16.38 2.93
CA ARG A 214 -11.30 -15.43 2.88
C ARG A 214 -11.52 -14.87 4.28
N VAL A 215 -11.70 -13.56 4.36
CA VAL A 215 -11.96 -12.84 5.62
C VAL A 215 -13.46 -12.61 5.73
N VAL A 216 -14.07 -13.16 6.78
CA VAL A 216 -15.49 -13.00 7.07
C VAL A 216 -15.63 -12.33 8.43
N VAL A 217 -16.26 -11.15 8.47
CA VAL A 217 -16.53 -10.43 9.71
C VAL A 217 -17.99 -10.63 10.09
N ALA A 218 -18.24 -11.22 11.26
CA ALA A 218 -19.57 -11.43 11.80
C ALA A 218 -19.53 -11.28 13.33
N GLU A 219 -20.50 -10.58 13.90
CA GLU A 219 -20.66 -10.44 15.36
C GLU A 219 -19.40 -9.93 16.09
N GLY A 220 -18.66 -9.01 15.48
CA GLY A 220 -17.43 -8.46 16.07
C GLY A 220 -16.20 -9.37 15.95
N ILE A 221 -16.31 -10.50 15.25
CA ILE A 221 -15.23 -11.48 15.07
C ILE A 221 -14.88 -11.59 13.58
N ALA A 222 -13.59 -11.49 13.27
CA ALA A 222 -13.06 -11.77 11.94
C ALA A 222 -12.57 -13.24 11.88
N ARG A 223 -13.27 -14.06 11.11
CA ARG A 223 -12.90 -15.46 10.84
C ARG A 223 -12.11 -15.56 9.54
N LEU A 224 -11.08 -16.40 9.55
CA LEU A 224 -10.26 -16.71 8.39
C LEU A 224 -10.65 -18.09 7.85
N GLU A 225 -11.30 -18.10 6.70
CA GLU A 225 -11.72 -19.31 6.03
C GLU A 225 -10.68 -19.68 4.98
N LEU A 226 -10.07 -20.86 5.09
CA LEU A 226 -9.08 -21.32 4.13
C LEU A 226 -9.73 -21.49 2.75
N GLU A 227 -9.23 -20.76 1.75
CA GLU A 227 -9.65 -20.91 0.36
C GLU A 227 -8.73 -21.87 -0.39
N SER A 228 -7.41 -21.74 -0.19
CA SER A 228 -6.42 -22.64 -0.78
C SER A 228 -5.05 -22.44 -0.14
N GLN A 229 -4.21 -23.47 -0.17
CA GLN A 229 -2.81 -23.37 0.22
C GLN A 229 -1.94 -23.26 -1.03
N ILE A 230 -0.99 -22.32 -1.04
CA ILE A 230 -0.06 -22.19 -2.17
C ILE A 230 0.83 -23.44 -2.20
N PRO A 231 0.92 -24.17 -3.34
CA PRO A 231 1.67 -25.41 -3.46
C PRO A 231 3.17 -25.11 -3.55
N LEU A 232 3.72 -24.68 -2.42
CA LEU A 232 5.08 -24.24 -2.31
C LEU A 232 5.87 -25.39 -1.68
N PRO A 233 6.77 -26.06 -2.43
CA PRO A 233 7.81 -26.85 -1.82
C PRO A 233 8.78 -25.86 -1.18
N LEU A 234 8.46 -25.30 -0.01
CA LEU A 234 9.39 -24.50 0.76
C LEU A 234 10.49 -25.44 1.30
N ARG A 235 11.40 -25.86 0.42
CA ARG A 235 12.78 -26.11 0.83
C ARG A 235 13.51 -24.77 0.80
N LEU A 236 13.00 -23.79 1.55
CA LEU A 236 13.81 -22.64 1.97
C LEU A 236 14.76 -23.16 3.07
N THR A 237 15.65 -24.07 2.71
CA THR A 237 16.68 -24.54 3.63
C THR A 237 17.68 -23.42 3.76
N CYS A 238 17.58 -22.63 4.84
CA CYS A 238 18.70 -21.81 5.26
C CYS A 238 19.90 -22.74 5.51
N GLY A 239 21.08 -22.38 4.99
CA GLY A 239 22.33 -22.88 5.57
C GLY A 239 22.37 -22.54 7.06
N ARG A 240 23.13 -23.29 7.87
CA ARG A 240 23.09 -23.32 9.35
C ARG A 240 23.04 -21.95 10.07
N ASN A 241 23.41 -20.83 9.43
CA ASN A 241 23.48 -19.49 10.03
C ASN A 241 22.70 -18.38 9.28
N GLY A 242 21.87 -18.70 8.28
CA GLY A 242 21.07 -17.70 7.54
C GLY A 242 19.62 -17.65 8.02
N TYR A 243 18.97 -16.49 7.95
CA TYR A 243 17.51 -16.40 8.02
C TYR A 243 16.96 -16.00 6.64
N ILE A 244 15.82 -16.57 6.26
CA ILE A 244 15.09 -16.17 5.07
C ILE A 244 13.87 -15.40 5.55
N SER A 245 13.71 -14.16 5.09
CA SER A 245 12.50 -13.39 5.30
C SER A 245 11.70 -13.32 4.00
N CYS A 246 10.39 -13.48 4.14
CA CYS A 246 9.45 -13.40 3.04
C CYS A 246 8.49 -12.25 3.27
N GLN A 247 8.18 -11.53 2.21
CA GLN A 247 7.15 -10.49 2.18
C GLN A 247 6.17 -10.81 1.07
N GLY A 248 4.88 -10.83 1.42
CA GLY A 248 3.80 -11.13 0.49
C GLY A 248 3.18 -9.87 -0.10
N PHE A 249 2.71 -9.98 -1.34
CA PHE A 249 1.91 -8.97 -2.02
C PHE A 249 0.76 -9.67 -2.74
N LEU A 250 -0.39 -9.00 -2.83
CA LEU A 250 -1.64 -9.59 -3.32
C LEU A 250 -2.38 -8.57 -4.16
N ALA A 251 -2.78 -8.98 -5.35
CA ALA A 251 -3.63 -8.19 -6.23
C ALA A 251 -4.68 -9.07 -6.88
N ALA A 252 -5.80 -8.45 -7.21
CA ALA A 252 -6.89 -9.06 -7.93
C ALA A 252 -6.81 -8.58 -9.38
N GLU A 253 -7.07 -9.50 -10.30
CA GLU A 253 -7.16 -9.20 -11.71
C GLU A 253 -8.43 -9.84 -12.25
N SER A 254 -9.19 -9.08 -13.03
CA SER A 254 -10.37 -9.58 -13.75
C SER A 254 -10.05 -9.57 -15.24
N CYS A 255 -10.05 -10.75 -15.87
CA CYS A 255 -9.72 -10.92 -17.28
C CYS A 255 -10.75 -11.81 -17.97
N GLY A 256 -11.51 -11.25 -18.90
CA GLY A 256 -12.49 -12.02 -19.69
C GLY A 256 -13.54 -12.71 -18.82
N GLY A 257 -14.02 -12.04 -17.78
CA GLY A 257 -14.99 -12.61 -16.82
C GLY A 257 -14.38 -13.61 -15.83
N ARG A 258 -13.08 -13.89 -15.90
CA ARG A 258 -12.37 -14.70 -14.90
C ARG A 258 -11.73 -13.81 -13.85
N SER A 259 -12.00 -14.15 -12.61
CA SER A 259 -11.39 -13.57 -11.43
C SER A 259 -10.16 -14.37 -11.05
N VAL A 260 -9.00 -13.71 -10.99
CA VAL A 260 -7.75 -14.33 -10.52
C VAL A 260 -7.13 -13.47 -9.43
N ILE A 261 -6.42 -14.13 -8.51
CA ILE A 261 -5.56 -13.46 -7.54
C ILE A 261 -4.11 -13.71 -7.95
N ILE A 262 -3.31 -12.65 -7.97
CA ILE A 262 -1.86 -12.73 -8.11
C ILE A 262 -1.24 -12.56 -6.73
N VAL A 263 -0.41 -13.52 -6.33
CA VAL A 263 0.44 -13.45 -5.15
C VAL A 263 1.88 -13.25 -5.59
N VAL A 264 2.57 -12.27 -5.03
CA VAL A 264 4.02 -12.13 -5.18
C VAL A 264 4.67 -12.35 -3.83
N ILE A 265 5.65 -13.25 -3.77
CA ILE A 265 6.48 -13.49 -2.59
C ILE A 265 7.87 -12.97 -2.89
N LYS A 266 8.25 -11.91 -2.17
CA LYS A 266 9.58 -11.32 -2.19
C LYS A 266 10.44 -12.00 -1.13
N VAL A 267 11.53 -12.60 -1.55
CA VAL A 267 12.43 -13.39 -0.69
C VAL A 267 13.72 -12.61 -0.45
N ARG A 268 14.12 -12.51 0.82
CA ARG A 268 15.41 -11.95 1.23
C ARG A 268 16.18 -12.98 2.03
N ARG A 269 17.50 -13.00 1.86
CA ARG A 269 18.41 -13.82 2.68
C ARG A 269 19.30 -12.91 3.49
N GLY A 270 19.17 -13.01 4.81
CA GLY A 270 19.96 -12.23 5.76
C GLY A 270 20.96 -13.09 6.53
N HIS A 271 22.07 -12.46 6.93
CA HIS A 271 23.07 -13.03 7.83
C HIS A 271 22.96 -12.36 9.21
N GLY A 272 22.34 -13.04 10.18
CA GLY A 272 22.37 -12.65 11.61
C GLY A 272 21.65 -11.34 11.96
N SER A 273 21.16 -11.25 13.20
CA SER A 273 20.37 -10.12 13.71
C SER A 273 21.25 -8.89 13.95
N ARG A 274 21.09 -7.86 13.11
CA ARG A 274 21.26 -6.47 13.54
C ARG A 274 20.05 -5.67 13.08
N SER A 275 19.16 -5.37 14.02
CA SER A 275 17.93 -4.59 13.87
C SER A 275 18.13 -3.15 13.38
N SER A 276 19.37 -2.67 13.27
CA SER A 276 19.70 -1.31 12.80
C SER A 276 20.32 -1.24 11.40
N GLY A 277 20.57 -2.38 10.74
CA GLY A 277 21.18 -2.40 9.42
C GLY A 277 20.19 -2.08 8.29
N PRO A 278 20.69 -1.74 7.08
CA PRO A 278 19.85 -1.71 5.89
C PRO A 278 19.18 -3.08 5.70
N PRO A 279 17.97 -3.11 5.09
CA PRO A 279 17.29 -4.38 4.82
C PRO A 279 18.21 -5.31 4.01
N SER A 280 18.16 -6.61 4.32
CA SER A 280 18.90 -7.61 3.54
C SER A 280 18.50 -7.53 2.07
N PRO A 281 19.46 -7.69 1.14
CA PRO A 281 19.15 -7.60 -0.28
C PRO A 281 18.09 -8.64 -0.66
N VAL A 282 17.27 -8.26 -1.63
CA VAL A 282 16.28 -9.15 -2.23
C VAL A 282 17.02 -10.20 -3.05
N GLU A 283 16.76 -11.48 -2.77
CA GLU A 283 17.38 -12.60 -3.47
C GLU A 283 16.57 -12.92 -4.74
N CYS A 284 15.24 -13.05 -4.61
CA CYS A 284 14.37 -13.37 -5.73
C CYS A 284 12.90 -13.05 -5.44
N PHE A 285 12.07 -13.23 -6.47
CA PHE A 285 10.62 -13.18 -6.39
C PHE A 285 10.02 -14.49 -6.88
N ARG A 286 8.93 -14.92 -6.24
CA ARG A 286 8.06 -15.99 -6.72
C ARG A 286 6.66 -15.43 -6.94
N VAL A 287 6.10 -15.70 -8.11
CA VAL A 287 4.80 -15.17 -8.51
C VAL A 287 3.85 -16.33 -8.71
N PHE A 288 2.70 -16.28 -8.03
CA PHE A 288 1.66 -17.29 -8.14
C PHE A 288 0.37 -16.65 -8.60
N THR A 289 -0.44 -17.44 -9.30
CA THR A 289 -1.80 -17.07 -9.66
C THR A 289 -2.76 -18.11 -9.13
N PHE A 290 -3.84 -17.66 -8.51
CA PHE A 290 -4.98 -18.47 -8.11
C PHE A 290 -6.15 -18.15 -9.03
N ASP A 291 -6.59 -19.16 -9.78
CA ASP A 291 -7.77 -19.05 -10.64
C ASP A 291 -8.99 -19.57 -9.85
N PHE A 292 -9.98 -18.70 -9.60
CA PHE A 292 -11.17 -19.06 -8.82
C PHE A 292 -12.09 -20.05 -9.53
N TYR A 293 -12.06 -20.11 -10.87
CA TYR A 293 -12.89 -21.02 -11.63
C TYR A 293 -12.36 -22.45 -11.54
N THR A 294 -11.05 -22.63 -11.73
CA THR A 294 -10.40 -23.95 -11.63
C THR A 294 -9.99 -24.33 -10.21
N ARG A 295 -9.96 -23.36 -9.28
CA ARG A 295 -9.43 -23.46 -7.91
C ARG A 295 -8.03 -24.05 -7.85
N LYS A 296 -7.18 -23.68 -8.81
CA LYS A 296 -5.80 -24.14 -8.93
C LYS A 296 -4.83 -22.98 -8.83
N TRP A 297 -3.69 -23.28 -8.22
CA TRP A 297 -2.51 -22.43 -8.26
C TRP A 297 -1.67 -22.74 -9.48
N ALA A 298 -1.10 -21.71 -10.08
CA ALA A 298 -0.02 -21.82 -11.04
C ALA A 298 1.09 -20.84 -10.65
N GLU A 299 2.31 -21.35 -10.48
CA GLU A 299 3.50 -20.51 -10.42
C GLU A 299 3.80 -19.96 -11.81
N LEU A 300 4.12 -18.67 -11.89
CA LEU A 300 4.42 -17.98 -13.13
C LEU A 300 5.92 -17.89 -13.33
N ASP A 301 6.39 -18.40 -14.46
CA ASP A 301 7.72 -18.15 -15.01
C ASP A 301 7.81 -16.79 -15.71
N SER A 302 6.68 -16.32 -16.26
CA SER A 302 6.51 -15.04 -16.95
C SER A 302 5.19 -14.36 -16.57
N LEU A 303 5.21 -13.03 -16.54
CA LEU A 303 4.05 -12.17 -16.36
C LEU A 303 3.27 -11.96 -17.67
N ARG A 304 3.68 -12.57 -18.79
CA ARG A 304 2.94 -12.55 -20.09
C ARG A 304 2.60 -11.13 -20.56
N GLY A 305 3.60 -10.24 -20.55
CA GLY A 305 3.43 -8.85 -20.97
C GLY A 305 2.92 -7.90 -19.89
N ARG A 306 2.54 -8.39 -18.71
CA ARG A 306 2.24 -7.55 -17.54
C ARG A 306 3.53 -7.04 -16.89
N THR A 307 3.41 -5.95 -16.16
CA THR A 307 4.42 -5.45 -15.24
C THR A 307 3.79 -5.30 -13.87
N LEU A 308 4.51 -5.67 -12.81
CA LEU A 308 4.04 -5.52 -11.43
C LEU A 308 4.77 -4.36 -10.77
N LEU A 309 4.06 -3.49 -10.06
CA LEU A 309 4.67 -2.48 -9.18
C LEU A 309 4.37 -2.85 -7.73
N LEU A 310 5.43 -3.06 -6.95
CA LEU A 310 5.35 -3.35 -5.54
C LEU A 310 5.74 -2.11 -4.75
N GLY A 311 4.88 -1.68 -3.83
CA GLY A 311 5.26 -0.67 -2.84
C GLY A 311 6.07 -1.27 -1.71
N CYS A 312 6.43 -0.41 -0.75
CA CYS A 312 7.30 -0.78 0.36
C CYS A 312 6.68 -1.80 1.31
N LEU A 313 5.37 -1.70 1.57
CA LEU A 313 4.69 -2.46 2.62
C LEU A 313 3.98 -3.69 2.04
N SER A 314 2.87 -3.47 1.35
CA SER A 314 2.00 -4.55 0.92
C SER A 314 1.20 -4.21 -0.34
N SER A 315 1.49 -3.06 -0.96
CA SER A 315 0.82 -2.62 -2.17
C SER A 315 1.35 -3.34 -3.41
N LEU A 316 0.43 -3.83 -4.24
CA LEU A 316 0.71 -4.41 -5.55
C LEU A 316 -0.25 -3.84 -6.60
N HIS A 317 0.34 -3.33 -7.67
CA HIS A 317 -0.37 -2.86 -8.86
C HIS A 317 0.04 -3.70 -10.07
N ILE A 318 -0.95 -4.02 -10.91
CA ILE A 318 -0.75 -4.74 -12.16
C ILE A 318 -0.90 -3.75 -13.30
N CYS A 319 0.13 -3.61 -14.12
CA CYS A 319 0.17 -2.70 -15.25
C CYS A 319 0.17 -3.47 -16.56
N ARG A 320 -0.50 -2.88 -17.56
CA ARG A 320 -0.49 -3.34 -18.94
C ARG A 320 -0.26 -2.15 -19.85
N ASP A 321 0.56 -2.34 -20.86
CA ASP A 321 0.75 -1.39 -21.96
C ASP A 321 1.11 0.05 -21.53
N VAL A 322 1.81 0.19 -20.40
CA VAL A 322 2.36 1.48 -19.97
C VAL A 322 3.60 1.78 -20.81
N PRO A 323 3.65 2.91 -21.54
CA PRO A 323 4.82 3.30 -22.31
C PRO A 323 6.07 3.35 -21.44
N ASN A 324 7.20 2.91 -22.01
CA ASN A 324 8.52 2.89 -21.37
C ASN A 324 8.63 2.03 -20.10
N LEU A 325 7.58 1.30 -19.75
CA LEU A 325 7.63 0.29 -18.69
C LEU A 325 8.06 -1.05 -19.29
N ARG A 326 9.14 -1.63 -18.77
CA ARG A 326 9.61 -2.94 -19.25
C ARG A 326 8.57 -3.99 -18.86
N ARG A 327 8.07 -4.70 -19.87
CA ARG A 327 7.15 -5.83 -19.71
C ARG A 327 7.88 -6.98 -19.03
N ASN A 328 7.13 -7.86 -18.38
CA ASN A 328 7.69 -9.05 -17.71
C ASN A 328 8.68 -8.72 -16.58
N CYS A 329 8.47 -7.57 -15.92
CA CYS A 329 9.30 -7.14 -14.79
C CYS A 329 8.46 -6.86 -13.54
N ILE A 330 9.15 -6.87 -12.40
CA ILE A 330 8.63 -6.44 -11.11
C ILE A 330 9.43 -5.20 -10.68
N TYR A 331 8.78 -4.05 -10.65
CA TYR A 331 9.34 -2.83 -10.12
C TYR A 331 9.04 -2.78 -8.62
N PHE A 332 10.03 -2.46 -7.80
CA PHE A 332 9.82 -2.36 -6.36
C PHE A 332 10.69 -1.30 -5.72
N VAL A 333 10.27 -0.91 -4.54
CA VAL A 333 10.94 0.07 -3.67
C VAL A 333 11.20 -0.56 -2.31
N GLU A 334 12.23 -0.06 -1.63
CA GLU A 334 12.59 -0.53 -0.30
C GLU A 334 12.30 0.54 0.76
N TYR A 335 12.09 0.08 1.99
CA TYR A 335 11.92 0.96 3.14
C TYR A 335 13.17 1.81 3.36
N ARG A 336 13.00 3.13 3.50
CA ARG A 336 14.09 4.09 3.67
C ARG A 336 15.12 4.11 2.53
N ASP A 337 14.71 3.67 1.33
CA ASP A 337 15.55 3.76 0.14
C ASP A 337 14.90 4.62 -0.94
N LYS A 338 15.71 5.46 -1.58
CA LYS A 338 15.34 6.31 -2.73
C LYS A 338 15.44 5.58 -4.06
N ASN A 339 16.02 4.38 -4.09
CA ASN A 339 16.20 3.58 -5.29
C ASN A 339 14.90 2.94 -5.77
N LEU A 340 14.75 2.88 -7.09
CA LEU A 340 13.77 2.06 -7.78
C LEU A 340 14.47 0.80 -8.30
N TYR A 341 14.02 -0.36 -7.87
CA TYR A 341 14.56 -1.63 -8.29
C TYR A 341 13.68 -2.26 -9.36
N VAL A 342 14.29 -3.01 -10.27
CA VAL A 342 13.60 -3.76 -11.32
C VAL A 342 14.11 -5.19 -11.30
N PHE A 343 13.23 -6.14 -11.00
CA PHE A 343 13.50 -7.55 -11.16
C PHE A 343 12.98 -8.02 -12.52
N ASP A 344 13.88 -8.53 -13.34
CA ASP A 344 13.53 -9.14 -14.62
C ASP A 344 13.14 -10.60 -14.42
N MET A 345 11.93 -10.98 -14.88
CA MET A 345 11.45 -12.35 -14.70
C MET A 345 12.13 -13.37 -15.63
N GLU A 346 12.74 -12.95 -16.73
CA GLU A 346 13.43 -13.83 -17.69
C GLU A 346 14.85 -14.10 -17.21
N ASP A 347 15.62 -13.04 -16.96
CA ASP A 347 17.03 -13.13 -16.58
C ASP A 347 17.21 -13.43 -15.07
N LYS A 348 16.15 -13.25 -14.27
CA LYS A 348 16.17 -13.36 -12.79
C LYS A 348 17.17 -12.40 -12.14
N LEU A 349 17.41 -11.25 -12.77
CA LEU A 349 18.35 -10.22 -12.28
C LEU A 349 17.61 -9.03 -11.69
N ILE A 350 18.20 -8.41 -10.67
CA ILE A 350 17.75 -7.14 -10.10
C ILE A 350 18.66 -6.03 -10.59
N THR A 351 18.08 -5.02 -11.23
CA THR A 351 18.76 -3.76 -11.57
C THR A 351 18.27 -2.63 -10.69
N THR A 352 19.11 -1.62 -10.50
CA THR A 352 18.82 -0.46 -9.65
C THR A 352 18.81 0.80 -10.50
N HIS A 353 17.79 1.63 -10.30
CA HIS A 353 17.63 2.93 -10.92
C HIS A 353 17.51 3.99 -9.84
N LEU A 354 18.13 5.14 -10.06
CA LEU A 354 18.03 6.29 -9.17
C LEU A 354 17.02 7.29 -9.75
N PRO A 355 15.74 7.27 -9.31
CA PRO A 355 14.70 8.15 -9.86
C PRO A 355 14.94 9.64 -9.57
N TYR A 356 15.72 9.93 -8.52
CA TYR A 356 16.05 11.30 -8.11
C TYR A 356 17.46 11.36 -7.51
N SER A 357 18.28 12.27 -8.02
CA SER A 357 19.69 12.41 -7.63
C SER A 357 19.94 13.38 -6.48
N GLY A 358 18.93 14.05 -5.93
CA GLY A 358 19.14 14.95 -4.79
C GLY A 358 19.44 14.17 -3.52
N ASP A 359 20.36 14.72 -2.72
CA ASP A 359 20.87 14.08 -1.50
C ASP A 359 19.89 14.16 -0.33
N ASP A 360 18.95 15.11 -0.37
CA ASP A 360 18.02 15.40 0.74
C ASP A 360 16.84 14.41 0.84
N ILE A 361 16.72 13.46 -0.09
CA ILE A 361 15.59 12.52 -0.11
C ILE A 361 15.99 11.21 0.56
N GLN A 362 15.65 11.11 1.84
CA GLN A 362 15.42 9.83 2.50
C GLN A 362 13.90 9.57 2.54
N THR A 363 13.44 8.56 1.82
CA THR A 363 12.01 8.26 1.71
C THR A 363 11.59 7.28 2.77
N ASN A 364 10.81 7.73 3.76
CA ASN A 364 10.29 6.81 4.77
C ASN A 364 9.39 5.73 4.16
N LEU A 365 8.57 6.08 3.16
CA LEU A 365 7.65 5.17 2.48
C LEU A 365 7.41 5.65 1.04
N PRO A 366 8.19 5.18 0.06
CA PRO A 366 7.86 5.38 -1.35
C PRO A 366 6.49 4.74 -1.65
N THR A 367 5.62 5.48 -2.36
CA THR A 367 4.22 5.07 -2.61
C THR A 367 3.91 5.14 -4.09
N TRP A 368 3.32 4.09 -4.65
CA TRP A 368 2.84 4.14 -6.03
C TRP A 368 1.52 4.91 -6.10
N LEU A 369 1.41 5.83 -7.06
CA LEU A 369 0.19 6.56 -7.39
C LEU A 369 -0.28 6.04 -8.74
N PHE A 370 -1.50 5.53 -8.78
CA PHE A 370 -2.08 4.83 -9.91
C PHE A 370 -3.50 5.26 -10.16
#